data_AF-A0A0G4FT03-F1
#
_entry.id   AF-A0A0G4FT03-F1
#
_cell.length_a   1.000
_cell.length_b   1.000
_cell.length_c   1.000
_cell.angle_alpha   90.00
_cell.angle_beta   90.00
_cell.angle_gamma   90.00
#
_symmetry.space_group_name_H-M   'P 1'
#
loop_
_entity.id
_entity.type
_entity.pdbx_description
1 polymer ?
#
loop_
_entity_poly.entity_id
_entity_poly.type
_entity_poly.pdbx_seq_one_letter_code
_entity_poly.pdbx_strand_id
1 'polypeptide(L)'
;MPTTALGSRCLLVPYKARGGPYGDFWYWEDLDNVLLQDRIIFVGKYLDEDECNNLIASLLYLRSDDAKKPISIYFNAPGALLKSCMAVYDTMMSIECPIYTLNLALAPGMATLLCAAGTKV
;
A
#
# COMPACT_ATOMS: atom_id res chain seq x y z
N MET A 1 -14.40 25.81 -2.43
CA MET A 1 -14.61 25.33 -1.04
C MET A 1 -14.81 23.83 -1.10
N PRO A 2 -13.96 22.98 -0.48
CA PRO A 2 -14.31 21.58 -0.30
C PRO A 2 -14.91 21.43 1.11
N THR A 3 -16.23 21.41 1.17
CA THR A 3 -17.01 20.98 2.34
C THR A 3 -17.23 19.48 2.25
N THR A 4 -16.66 18.77 3.21
CA THR A 4 -17.27 17.65 3.95
C THR A 4 -17.87 16.49 3.14
N ALA A 5 -17.08 15.42 2.98
CA ALA A 5 -17.63 14.06 2.95
C ALA A 5 -17.03 13.27 4.12
N LEU A 6 -17.92 12.98 5.07
CA LEU A 6 -17.74 12.18 6.27
C LEU A 6 -17.48 10.72 5.88
N GLY A 7 -16.42 10.06 6.35
CA GLY A 7 -16.34 8.59 6.24
C GLY A 7 -15.02 7.90 6.55
N SER A 8 -13.88 8.46 6.10
CA SER A 8 -12.58 7.80 6.25
C SER A 8 -11.51 8.86 6.51
N ARG A 9 -10.65 8.61 7.51
CA ARG A 9 -9.52 9.48 7.92
C ARG A 9 -8.40 9.52 6.87
N CYS A 10 -8.69 9.77 5.60
CA CYS A 10 -7.67 9.94 4.59
C CYS A 10 -7.07 11.34 4.74
N LEU A 11 -5.79 11.39 5.10
CA LEU A 11 -5.06 12.65 5.24
C LEU A 11 -4.85 13.22 3.85
N LEU A 12 -5.48 14.36 3.58
CA LEU A 12 -5.30 15.08 2.32
C LEU A 12 -4.01 15.90 2.40
N VAL A 13 -3.16 15.71 1.40
CA VAL A 13 -1.91 16.46 1.25
C VAL A 13 -1.95 17.30 -0.02
N PRO A 14 -1.35 18.50 -0.02
CA PRO A 14 -1.22 19.29 -1.24
C PRO A 14 -0.25 18.57 -2.17
N TYR A 15 -0.76 18.04 -3.28
CA TYR A 15 0.03 17.35 -4.28
C TYR A 15 0.14 18.19 -5.56
N LYS A 16 1.33 18.22 -6.15
CA LYS A 16 1.62 18.96 -7.38
C LYS A 16 1.54 17.99 -8.57
N ALA A 17 0.50 18.11 -9.41
CA ALA A 17 0.42 17.36 -10.66
C ALA A 17 1.59 17.75 -11.56
N ARG A 18 2.44 16.78 -11.92
CA ARG A 18 3.56 17.00 -12.82
C ARG A 18 3.14 16.63 -14.25
N GLY A 19 3.13 17.61 -15.16
CA GLY A 19 2.93 17.36 -16.59
C GLY A 19 1.49 17.17 -17.06
N GLY A 20 0.49 17.73 -16.37
CA GLY A 20 -0.89 17.74 -16.84
C GLY A 20 -1.10 18.66 -18.07
N PRO A 21 -2.16 18.45 -18.87
CA PRO A 21 -2.44 19.28 -20.06
C PRO A 21 -2.68 20.77 -19.76
N TYR A 22 -2.92 21.13 -18.50
CA TYR A 22 -3.11 22.51 -18.03
C TYR A 22 -1.90 23.09 -17.27
N GLY A 23 -0.74 22.43 -17.32
CA GLY A 23 0.47 22.87 -16.62
C GLY A 23 0.56 22.39 -15.17
N ASP A 24 1.44 23.04 -14.39
CA ASP A 24 1.66 22.72 -12.98
C ASP A 24 0.54 23.32 -12.10
N PHE A 25 -0.32 22.47 -11.52
CA PHE A 25 -1.35 22.89 -10.57
C PHE A 25 -1.31 22.04 -9.30
N TRP A 26 -1.89 22.61 -8.24
CA TRP A 26 -2.01 21.98 -6.93
C TRP A 26 -3.43 21.49 -6.72
N TYR A 27 -3.55 20.28 -6.19
CA TYR A 27 -4.83 19.72 -5.76
C TYR A 27 -4.63 18.92 -4.48
N TRP A 28 -5.74 18.61 -3.82
CA TRP A 28 -5.74 17.78 -2.63
C TRP A 28 -5.82 16.34 -3.08
N GLU A 29 -4.82 15.56 -2.70
CA GLU A 29 -4.75 14.13 -2.99
C GLU A 29 -4.67 13.35 -1.69
N ASP A 30 -5.16 12.12 -1.70
CA ASP A 30 -5.04 11.22 -0.57
C ASP A 30 -3.59 10.79 -0.37
N LEU A 31 -3.11 10.83 0.88
CA LEU A 31 -1.74 10.46 1.22
C LEU A 31 -1.37 9.06 0.74
N ASP A 32 -2.31 8.10 0.81
CA ASP A 32 -2.08 6.73 0.36
C ASP A 32 -1.79 6.66 -1.15
N ASN A 33 -2.48 7.48 -1.95
CA ASN A 33 -2.23 7.56 -3.40
C ASN A 33 -0.88 8.21 -3.69
N VAL A 34 -0.51 9.25 -2.93
CA VAL A 34 0.80 9.91 -3.06
C VAL A 34 1.93 8.93 -2.73
N LEU A 35 1.81 8.16 -1.65
CA LEU A 35 2.78 7.12 -1.28
C LEU A 35 2.84 6.00 -2.32
N LEU A 36 1.69 5.58 -2.86
CA LEU A 36 1.61 4.53 -3.86
C LEU A 36 2.31 4.91 -5.17
N GLN A 37 2.29 6.19 -5.56
CA GLN A 37 3.07 6.67 -6.70
C GLN A 37 4.59 6.53 -6.47
N ASP A 38 5.04 6.72 -5.23
CA ASP A 38 6.42 6.45 -4.80
C ASP A 38 6.68 4.96 -4.50
N ARG A 39 5.71 4.08 -4.81
CA ARG A 39 5.75 2.62 -4.59
C ARG A 39 5.87 2.21 -3.13
N ILE A 40 5.29 3.03 -2.26
CA ILE A 40 5.23 2.81 -0.83
C ILE A 40 3.80 2.44 -0.44
N ILE A 41 3.65 1.29 0.22
CA ILE A 41 2.36 0.84 0.77
C ILE A 41 2.48 0.86 2.29
N PHE A 42 1.54 1.52 2.96
CA PHE A 42 1.48 1.57 4.41
C PHE A 42 0.27 0.77 4.93
N VAL A 43 0.53 -0.21 5.79
CA VAL A 43 -0.50 -1.05 6.41
C VAL A 43 -0.59 -0.68 7.88
N GLY A 44 -1.52 0.21 8.21
CA GLY A 44 -1.69 0.76 9.56
C GLY A 44 -2.88 0.23 10.36
N LYS A 45 -3.65 -0.69 9.78
CA LYS A 45 -4.93 -1.17 10.33
C LYS A 45 -4.93 -2.70 10.43
N TYR A 46 -6.00 -3.24 11.02
CA TYR A 46 -6.22 -4.68 11.01
C TYR A 46 -6.42 -5.16 9.57
N LEU A 47 -5.72 -6.23 9.18
CA LEU A 47 -5.87 -6.82 7.85
C LEU A 47 -7.13 -7.70 7.82
N ASP A 48 -8.23 -7.10 7.37
CA ASP A 48 -9.48 -7.76 7.03
C ASP A 48 -9.54 -8.16 5.55
N GLU A 49 -10.67 -8.74 5.12
CA GLU A 49 -10.86 -9.12 3.71
C GLU A 49 -10.75 -7.92 2.77
N ASP A 50 -11.33 -6.77 3.13
CA ASP A 50 -11.33 -5.58 2.28
C ASP A 50 -9.94 -4.94 2.18
N GLU A 51 -9.23 -4.79 3.29
CA GLU A 51 -7.88 -4.21 3.30
C GLU A 51 -6.87 -5.13 2.58
N CYS A 52 -7.01 -6.45 2.72
CA CYS A 52 -6.20 -7.39 1.96
C CYS A 52 -6.48 -7.31 0.46
N ASN A 53 -7.74 -7.17 0.05
CA ASN A 53 -8.10 -6.99 -1.36
C ASN A 53 -7.52 -5.69 -1.92
N ASN A 54 -7.57 -4.59 -1.15
CA ASN A 54 -6.93 -3.33 -1.53
C ASN A 54 -5.42 -3.46 -1.68
N LEU A 55 -4.76 -4.19 -0.78
CA LEU A 55 -3.32 -4.46 -0.84
C LEU A 55 -2.97 -5.31 -2.08
N ILE A 56 -3.73 -6.36 -2.38
CA ILE A 56 -3.57 -7.18 -3.60
C ILE A 56 -3.73 -6.32 -4.86
N ALA A 57 -4.78 -5.50 -4.93
CA ALA A 57 -5.01 -4.60 -6.06
C ALA A 57 -3.84 -3.62 -6.25
N SER A 58 -3.32 -3.07 -5.14
CA SER A 58 -2.18 -2.16 -5.14
C SER A 58 -0.90 -2.84 -5.67
N LEU A 59 -0.63 -4.08 -5.27
CA LEU A 59 0.51 -4.86 -5.77
C LEU A 59 0.40 -5.15 -7.26
N LEU A 60 -0.79 -5.53 -7.74
CA LEU A 60 -1.02 -5.79 -9.16
C LEU A 60 -0.89 -4.53 -10.00
N TYR A 61 -1.35 -3.38 -9.49
CA TYR A 61 -1.17 -2.09 -10.13
C TYR A 61 0.32 -1.73 -10.26
N LEU A 62 1.08 -1.83 -9.17
CA LEU A 62 2.51 -1.52 -9.16
C LEU A 62 3.32 -2.45 -10.09
N ARG A 63 2.93 -3.73 -10.16
CA ARG A 63 3.48 -4.68 -11.12
C ARG A 63 3.21 -4.24 -12.57
N SER A 64 2.00 -3.79 -12.87
CA SER A 64 1.63 -3.35 -14.22
C SER A 64 2.34 -2.07 -14.63
N ASP A 65 2.65 -1.18 -13.68
CA ASP A 65 3.37 0.07 -13.94
C ASP A 65 4.87 -0.19 -14.21
N ASP A 66 5.54 -0.96 -13.35
CA ASP A 66 6.92 -1.42 -13.60
C ASP A 66 7.21 -2.69 -12.79
N ALA A 67 7.43 -3.80 -13.48
CA ALA A 67 7.67 -5.09 -12.86
C ALA A 67 9.06 -5.22 -12.20
N LYS A 68 10.03 -4.35 -12.53
CA LYS A 68 11.42 -4.48 -12.06
C LYS A 68 11.75 -3.62 -10.85
N LYS A 69 10.99 -2.53 -10.66
CA LYS A 69 11.22 -1.61 -9.54
C LYS A 69 10.73 -2.21 -8.23
N PRO A 70 11.45 -1.97 -7.12
CA PRO A 70 11.07 -2.47 -5.82
C PRO A 70 9.79 -1.81 -5.29
N ILE A 71 9.07 -2.56 -4.47
CA ILE A 71 7.90 -2.11 -3.72
C ILE A 71 8.25 -2.14 -2.24
N SER A 72 8.02 -1.05 -1.52
CA SER A 72 8.28 -0.96 -0.09
C SER A 72 6.97 -1.02 0.69
N ILE A 73 6.83 -2.00 1.57
CA ILE A 73 5.64 -2.22 2.39
C ILE A 73 6.01 -2.01 3.86
N TYR A 74 5.32 -1.08 4.49
CA TYR A 74 5.47 -0.78 5.90
C TYR A 74 4.32 -1.39 6.68
N PHE A 75 4.64 -2.27 7.62
CA PHE A 75 3.66 -2.94 8.48
C PHE A 75 3.59 -2.27 9.85
N ASN A 76 2.37 -1.91 10.23
CA ASN A 76 1.97 -1.49 11.57
C ASN A 76 0.53 -1.96 11.81
N ALA A 77 0.35 -3.27 11.92
CA ALA A 77 -0.96 -3.90 12.00
C ALA A 77 -1.14 -4.60 13.35
N PRO A 78 -2.26 -4.35 14.07
CA PRO A 78 -2.53 -5.04 15.33
C PRO A 78 -2.84 -6.53 15.15
N GLY A 79 -3.11 -6.98 13.92
CA GLY A 79 -3.39 -8.38 13.58
C GLY A 79 -3.85 -8.56 12.13
N ALA A 80 -4.22 -9.79 11.80
CA ALA A 80 -4.52 -10.22 10.44
C ALA A 80 -5.43 -11.46 10.40
N LEU A 81 -6.33 -11.52 9.41
CA LEU A 81 -7.14 -12.70 9.08
C LEU A 81 -6.35 -13.71 8.25
N LEU A 82 -6.35 -14.98 8.67
CA LEU A 82 -5.59 -16.06 8.02
C LEU A 82 -5.90 -16.21 6.53
N LYS A 83 -7.18 -16.32 6.18
CA LYS A 83 -7.65 -16.54 4.80
C LYS A 83 -7.19 -15.41 3.87
N SER A 84 -7.46 -14.17 4.25
CA SER A 84 -7.16 -12.98 3.45
C SER A 84 -5.66 -12.75 3.30
N CYS A 85 -4.89 -12.95 4.38
CA CYS A 85 -3.45 -12.81 4.33
C CYS A 85 -2.76 -13.88 3.49
N MET A 86 -3.33 -15.08 3.35
CA MET A 86 -2.76 -16.08 2.44
C MET A 86 -2.92 -15.68 0.98
N ALA A 87 -4.03 -15.05 0.61
CA ALA A 87 -4.18 -14.50 -0.74
C ALA A 87 -3.14 -13.38 -1.02
N VAL A 88 -2.86 -12.53 -0.02
CA VAL A 88 -1.79 -11.53 -0.13
C VAL A 88 -0.42 -12.20 -0.29
N TYR A 89 -0.11 -13.20 0.53
CA TYR A 89 1.14 -13.94 0.46
C TYR A 89 1.37 -14.60 -0.90
N ASP A 90 0.34 -15.26 -1.44
CA ASP A 90 0.41 -15.89 -2.76
C ASP A 90 0.62 -14.84 -3.86
N THR A 91 -0.02 -13.67 -3.73
CA THR A 91 0.18 -12.55 -4.65
C THR A 91 1.62 -12.02 -4.58
N MET A 92 2.17 -11.86 -3.38
CA MET A 92 3.57 -11.43 -3.17
C MET A 92 4.56 -12.39 -3.84
N MET A 93 4.30 -13.70 -3.79
CA MET A 93 5.15 -14.72 -4.43
C MET A 93 4.93 -14.82 -5.95
N SER A 94 3.75 -14.41 -6.43
CA SER A 94 3.39 -14.44 -7.86
C SER A 94 3.95 -13.26 -8.67
N ILE A 95 4.24 -12.13 -8.01
CA ILE A 95 4.77 -10.94 -8.68
C ILE A 95 6.31 -11.00 -8.78
N GLU A 96 6.84 -10.55 -9.92
CA GLU A 96 8.30 -10.51 -10.18
C GLU A 96 9.01 -9.34 -9.48
N CYS A 97 8.23 -8.38 -8.96
CA CYS A 97 8.76 -7.20 -8.30
C CYS A 97 9.46 -7.57 -6.99
N PRO A 98 10.66 -7.03 -6.70
CA PRO A 98 11.26 -7.20 -5.38
C PRO A 98 10.43 -6.45 -4.33
N ILE A 99 10.05 -7.15 -3.26
CA ILE A 99 9.20 -6.58 -2.19
C ILE A 99 10.05 -6.41 -0.93
N TYR A 100 10.23 -5.16 -0.51
CA TYR A 100 10.84 -4.84 0.76
C TYR A 100 9.77 -4.66 1.82
N THR A 101 9.92 -5.37 2.93
CA THR A 101 8.98 -5.33 4.05
C THR A 101 9.68 -4.78 5.28
N LEU A 102 9.05 -3.81 5.95
CA LEU A 102 9.57 -3.23 7.17
C LEU A 102 8.48 -3.16 8.24
N ASN A 103 8.69 -3.86 9.35
CA ASN A 103 7.82 -3.78 10.51
C ASN A 103 8.22 -2.57 11.37
N LEU A 104 7.30 -1.61 11.51
CA LEU A 104 7.57 -0.36 12.21
C LEU A 104 7.31 -0.44 13.72
N ALA A 105 6.35 -1.25 14.16
CA ALA A 105 5.98 -1.32 15.57
C ALA A 105 5.54 -2.72 15.97
N LEU A 106 4.32 -3.12 15.59
CA LEU A 106 3.76 -4.40 15.94
C LEU A 106 3.11 -5.02 14.70
N ALA A 107 3.39 -6.30 14.50
CA ALA A 107 2.78 -7.12 13.47
C ALA A 107 2.70 -8.56 14.00
N PRO A 108 1.69 -8.93 14.81
CA PRO A 108 1.61 -10.24 15.44
C PRO A 108 0.88 -11.25 14.53
N GLY A 109 1.28 -12.52 14.61
CA GLY A 109 0.63 -13.63 13.90
C GLY A 109 0.85 -13.59 12.39
N MET A 110 -0.22 -13.61 11.60
CA MET A 110 -0.13 -13.65 10.13
C MET A 110 0.50 -12.38 9.53
N ALA A 111 0.43 -11.25 10.24
CA ALA A 111 1.13 -10.03 9.82
C ALA A 111 2.67 -10.21 9.92
N THR A 112 3.17 -11.00 10.87
CA THR A 112 4.61 -11.34 10.95
C THR A 112 5.04 -12.17 9.74
N LEU A 113 4.19 -13.11 9.31
CA LEU A 113 4.46 -13.96 8.14
C LEU A 113 4.56 -13.12 6.87
N LEU A 114 3.63 -12.18 6.66
CA LEU A 114 3.70 -11.25 5.53
C LEU A 114 4.95 -10.37 5.59
N CYS A 115 5.33 -9.90 6.78
CA CYS A 115 6.57 -9.15 6.94
C CYS A 115 7.81 -10.02 6.64
N ALA A 116 7.79 -11.31 6.98
CA ALA A 116 8.87 -12.24 6.69
C ALA A 116 8.90 -12.73 5.22
N ALA A 117 7.79 -12.56 4.49
CA ALA A 117 7.64 -12.94 3.09
C ALA A 117 8.36 -12.01 2.10
N GLY A 118 8.88 -10.87 2.59
CA GLY A 118 9.65 -9.93 1.78
C GLY A 118 10.88 -10.59 1.15
N THR A 119 11.30 -10.04 0.02
CA THR A 119 12.50 -10.49 -0.69
C THR A 119 13.72 -10.31 0.22
N LYS A 120 14.42 -11.42 0.49
CA LYS A 120 15.68 -11.38 1.23
C LYS A 120 16.72 -10.60 0.41
N VAL A 121 17.33 -9.62 1.04
CA VAL A 121 18.50 -8.90 0.53
C VAL A 121 19.76 -9.71 0.81
#